data_AF-A0A942CG27-F1
#
_entry.id   AF-A0A942CG27-F1
#
_cell.length_a   1.000
_cell.length_b   1.000
_cell.length_c   1.000
_cell.angle_alpha   90.00
_cell.angle_beta   90.00
_cell.angle_gamma   90.00
#
_symmetry.space_group_name_H-M   'P 1'
#
loop_
_entity.id
_entity.type
_entity.pdbx_description
1 polymer ?
#
loop_
_entity_poly.entity_id
_entity_poly.type
_entity_poly.pdbx_seq_one_letter_code
_entity_poly.pdbx_strand_id
1 'polypeptide(L)' 'MSENPTEIPLEPGDFYMDGPFMVFTAQYHLKRGYCCGNNCRHCPYGNSDDDRAAMGLQER' A
#
# COMPACT_ATOMS: atom_id res chain seq x y z
N MET A 1 -18.74 -22.21 10.36
CA MET A 1 -17.34 -22.50 10.00
C MET A 1 -16.62 -21.16 10.03
N SER A 2 -15.81 -20.91 11.06
CA SER A 2 -15.09 -19.65 11.25
C SER A 2 -13.89 -19.63 10.32
N GLU A 3 -14.09 -19.17 9.09
CA GLU A 3 -12.98 -18.73 8.26
C GLU A 3 -12.69 -17.29 8.70
N ASN A 4 -11.70 -17.13 9.57
CA ASN A 4 -11.24 -15.82 10.02
C ASN A 4 -10.43 -15.20 8.87
N PRO A 5 -10.95 -14.23 8.11
CA PRO A 5 -10.41 -13.87 6.80
C PRO A 5 -9.15 -12.98 6.85
N THR A 6 -8.40 -13.00 7.95
CA THR A 6 -7.41 -11.95 8.28
C THR A 6 -6.01 -12.48 8.54
N GLU A 7 -5.57 -13.49 7.82
CA GLU A 7 -4.16 -13.92 7.82
C GLU A 7 -3.66 -13.94 6.38
N ILE A 8 -3.39 -12.75 5.83
CA ILE A 8 -2.71 -12.65 4.54
C ILE A 8 -1.26 -13.10 4.82
N PRO A 9 -0.79 -14.24 4.28
CA PRO A 9 0.56 -14.69 4.50
C PRO A 9 1.52 -13.68 3.90
N LEU A 10 2.35 -13.09 4.78
CA LEU A 10 3.41 -12.16 4.41
C LEU A 10 4.56 -12.98 3.82
N GLU A 11 4.82 -12.81 2.52
CA GLU A 11 5.93 -13.48 1.85
C GLU A 11 7.17 -12.57 1.81
N PRO A 12 8.39 -13.14 1.68
CA PRO A 12 9.60 -12.36 1.48
C PRO A 12 9.52 -11.56 0.16
N GLY A 13 9.14 -10.29 0.25
CA GLY A 13 8.88 -9.38 -0.88
C GLY A 13 7.66 -8.46 -0.67
N ASP A 14 6.74 -8.83 0.22
CA ASP A 14 5.58 -8.01 0.58
C ASP A 14 5.94 -6.82 1.49
N PHE A 15 7.02 -6.94 2.24
CA PHE A 15 7.55 -5.91 3.11
C PHE A 15 9.06 -6.03 3.18
N TYR A 16 9.74 -4.93 3.48
CA TYR A 16 11.16 -4.90 3.78
C TYR A 16 11.42 -4.14 5.06
N MET A 17 12.52 -4.48 5.70
CA MET A 17 12.99 -3.83 6.92
C MET A 17 13.99 -2.74 6.53
N ASP A 18 13.61 -1.48 6.76
CA ASP A 18 14.50 -0.33 6.62
C ASP A 18 14.91 0.13 8.02
N GLY A 19 15.98 -0.52 8.53
CA GLY A 19 16.43 -0.33 9.91
C GLY A 19 15.36 -0.73 10.93
N PRO A 20 14.87 0.19 11.80
CA PRO A 20 13.83 -0.11 12.79
C PRO A 20 12.40 -0.03 12.22
N PHE A 21 12.23 0.35 10.95
CA PHE A 21 10.92 0.54 10.33
C PHE A 21 10.57 -0.61 9.39
N MET A 22 9.34 -1.11 9.51
CA MET A 22 8.76 -2.07 8.57
C MET A 22 8.06 -1.29 7.45
N VAL A 23 8.56 -1.43 6.22
CA VAL A 23 7.99 -0.77 5.05
C VAL A 23 7.25 -1.80 4.20
N PHE A 24 5.95 -1.61 4.06
CA PHE A 24 5.10 -2.45 3.21
C PHE A 24 5.20 -2.04 1.74
N THR A 25 5.28 -3.03 0.86
CA THR A 25 5.31 -2.82 -0.59
C THR A 25 3.91 -2.80 -1.17
N ALA A 26 3.81 -2.46 -2.45
CA ALA A 26 2.54 -2.50 -3.19
C ALA A 26 1.93 -3.91 -3.23
N GLN A 27 2.76 -4.96 -3.23
CA GLN A 27 2.30 -6.35 -3.27
C GLN A 27 1.46 -6.71 -2.06
N TYR A 28 1.89 -6.30 -0.86
CA TYR A 28 1.11 -6.51 0.37
C TYR A 28 -0.28 -5.87 0.27
N HIS A 29 -0.34 -4.66 -0.26
CA HIS A 29 -1.59 -3.93 -0.42
C HIS A 29 -2.51 -4.60 -1.45
N LEU A 30 -1.97 -5.16 -2.55
CA LEU A 30 -2.73 -5.94 -3.53
C LEU A 30 -3.28 -7.24 -2.91
N LYS A 31 -2.46 -7.99 -2.17
CA LYS A 31 -2.88 -9.24 -1.51
C LYS A 31 -3.96 -9.00 -0.47
N ARG A 32 -3.89 -7.86 0.23
CA ARG A 32 -4.92 -7.43 1.18
C ARG A 32 -6.26 -7.15 0.52
N GLY A 33 -6.26 -6.78 -0.76
CA GLY A 33 -7.49 -6.57 -1.52
C GLY A 33 -8.25 -5.28 -1.17
N TYR A 34 -7.70 -4.40 -0.32
CA TYR A 34 -8.33 -3.11 0.00
C TYR A 34 -7.33 -1.99 0.34
N CYS A 35 -7.73 -0.76 -0.01
CA CYS A 35 -6.99 0.45 0.33
C CYS A 35 -7.14 0.80 1.81
N CYS A 36 -6.03 1.10 2.48
CA CYS A 36 -5.99 1.47 3.89
C CYS A 36 -6.41 2.93 4.17
N GLY A 37 -6.50 3.78 3.15
CA GLY A 37 -6.78 5.21 3.30
C GLY A 37 -5.63 6.06 3.85
N ASN A 38 -4.48 5.46 4.17
CA ASN A 38 -3.32 6.14 4.79
C ASN A 38 -2.37 6.81 3.79
N ASN A 39 -2.82 7.07 2.57
CA ASN A 39 -2.05 7.82 1.58
C ASN A 39 -0.63 7.24 1.31
N CYS A 40 -0.50 5.90 1.27
CA CYS A 40 0.79 5.23 1.19
C CYS A 40 1.45 5.44 -0.18
N ARG A 41 2.77 5.73 -0.19
CA ARG A 41 3.54 6.04 -1.41
C ARG A 41 3.56 4.89 -2.43
N HIS A 42 3.43 3.65 -1.97
CA HIS A 42 3.35 2.44 -2.78
C HIS A 42 1.93 1.87 -2.87
N CYS A 43 0.90 2.67 -2.62
CA CYS A 43 -0.47 2.20 -2.70
C CYS A 43 -0.84 1.89 -4.17
N PRO A 44 -1.19 0.64 -4.51
CA PRO A 44 -1.61 0.28 -5.85
C PRO A 44 -3.00 0.84 -6.21
N TYR A 45 -3.80 1.25 -5.22
CA TYR A 45 -5.17 1.74 -5.39
C TYR A 45 -5.27 3.23 -5.74
N GLY A 46 -4.21 3.85 -6.24
CA GLY A 46 -4.23 5.25 -6.70
C GLY A 46 -3.97 6.25 -5.58
N ASN A 47 -2.76 6.20 -5.01
CA ASN A 47 -2.29 7.23 -4.09
C ASN A 47 -0.88 7.76 -4.42
N SER A 48 -0.39 7.44 -5.61
CA SER A 48 0.88 7.93 -6.10
C SER A 48 0.71 9.39 -6.54
N ASP A 49 1.67 10.25 -6.17
CA ASP A 49 1.77 11.65 -6.60
C ASP A 49 1.66 11.84 -8.13
N ASP A 50 1.87 10.79 -8.92
CA ASP A 50 1.69 10.80 -10.37
C ASP A 50 0.25 11.11 -10.81
N ASP A 51 -0.76 10.74 -10.01
CA ASP A 51 -2.16 11.13 -10.27
C ASP A 51 -2.44 12.60 -9.87
N ARG A 52 -1.65 13.17 -8.96
CA ARG A 52 -1.71 14.61 -8.62
C ARG A 52 -1.16 15.49 -9.73
N ALA A 53 -0.24 14.97 -10.55
CA ALA A 53 0.20 15.61 -11.78
C ALA A 53 -0.88 15.52 -12.88
N ALA A 54 -1.66 14.43 -12.93
CA ALA A 54 -2.79 14.28 -13.84
C ALA A 54 -4.02 15.15 -13.44
N MET A 55 -4.21 15.44 -12.14
CA MET A 55 -5.27 16.33 -11.65
C MET A 55 -4.88 17.83 -11.59
N GLY A 56 -3.71 18.22 -12.12
CA GLY A 56 -3.43 19.62 -12.44
C GLY A 56 -3.48 20.62 -11.28
N LEU A 57 -3.07 20.23 -10.07
CA LEU A 57 -2.97 21.19 -8.96
C LEU A 57 -1.61 21.91 -8.99
N GLN A 58 -1.43 22.77 -10.00
CA GLN A 58 -0.41 23.81 -9.98
C GLN A 58 -0.79 24.90 -8.96
N GLU A 59 0.25 25.42 -8.30
CA GLU A 59 0.40 26.75 -7.70
C GLU A 59 -0.66 27.25 -6.70
N ARG A 60 -0.31 27.28 -5.40
CA ARG A 60 -0.17 28.49 -4.55
C ARG A 60 0.73 28.19 -3.35
#